data_AF-A0A2M6YMT1-F1
#
_entry.id   AF-A0A2M6YMT1-F1
#
_cell.length_a   1.000
_cell.length_b   1.000
_cell.length_c   1.000
_cell.angle_alpha   90.00
_cell.angle_beta   90.00
_cell.angle_gamma   90.00
#
_symmetry.space_group_name_H-M   'P 1'
#
loop_
_entity.id
_entity.type
_entity.pdbx_description
1 polymer ?
#
loop_
_entity_poly.entity_id
_entity_poly.type
_entity_poly.pdbx_seq_one_letter_code
_entity_poly.pdbx_strand_id
1 'polypeptide(L)'
;MSRGKVLGMRLWVWLAAVVLIPGAAVYAASEAEVLSQARASLQSGAGVGPVCMDAVQAMRASGLSVEGTSGALAETLLRAGIESGRDGVALGAEIAEGLLAAFLAAEVPPEEVLRAMSSGILGLRAAAARAGLDQAALQAAIEQRVAGLGLSDELAAQLAALIPAAFAAEVAETYTAPPTAPAAPARPPTQVSDFYDPTVSPSQ
;
A
#
# COMPACT_ATOMS: atom_id res chain seq x y z
N MET A 1 -47.53 -35.76 52.70
CA MET A 1 -46.37 -34.99 53.25
C MET A 1 -45.13 -35.51 52.53
N SER A 2 -44.74 -35.00 51.36
CA SER A 2 -44.16 -33.70 51.01
C SER A 2 -42.64 -33.62 51.23
N ARG A 3 -41.93 -33.61 50.09
CA ARG A 3 -40.64 -32.95 49.77
C ARG A 3 -39.32 -33.63 50.16
N GLY A 4 -38.89 -34.57 49.31
CA GLY A 4 -37.47 -34.74 48.96
C GLY A 4 -37.12 -33.75 47.85
N LYS A 5 -36.23 -32.79 48.13
CA LYS A 5 -35.81 -31.71 47.23
C LYS A 5 -34.96 -32.27 46.08
N VAL A 6 -35.44 -32.10 44.86
CA VAL A 6 -34.66 -32.24 43.62
C VAL A 6 -33.73 -31.03 43.54
N LEU A 7 -32.41 -31.26 43.64
CA LEU A 7 -31.39 -30.21 43.53
C LEU A 7 -30.45 -30.57 42.39
N GLY A 8 -30.30 -29.66 41.42
CA GLY A 8 -29.09 -29.62 40.59
C GLY A 8 -29.22 -29.94 39.10
N MET A 9 -30.35 -29.63 38.46
CA MET A 9 -30.40 -29.57 36.99
C MET A 9 -29.77 -28.25 36.51
N ARG A 10 -28.47 -28.27 36.22
CA ARG A 10 -27.76 -27.23 35.46
C ARG A 10 -26.96 -27.88 34.34
N LEU A 11 -27.71 -28.40 33.37
CA LEU A 11 -27.23 -28.80 32.06
C LEU A 11 -26.83 -27.52 31.31
N TRP A 12 -25.58 -27.09 31.46
CA TRP A 12 -24.97 -26.08 30.62
C TRP A 12 -24.71 -26.70 29.24
N VAL A 13 -25.74 -26.75 28.41
CA VAL A 13 -25.59 -26.90 26.97
C VAL A 13 -25.09 -25.56 26.46
N TRP A 14 -23.77 -25.34 26.53
CA TRP A 14 -23.12 -24.44 25.57
C TRP A 14 -23.22 -25.13 24.22
N LEU A 15 -24.36 -24.93 23.56
CA LEU A 15 -24.41 -25.02 22.11
C LEU A 15 -23.45 -23.93 21.64
N ALA A 16 -22.21 -24.32 21.35
CA ALA A 16 -21.35 -23.56 20.46
C ALA A 16 -22.11 -23.52 19.14
N ALA A 17 -22.99 -22.52 19.02
CA ALA A 17 -23.41 -22.01 17.73
C ALA A 17 -22.11 -21.61 17.06
N VAL A 18 -21.58 -22.53 16.27
CA VAL A 18 -20.73 -22.24 15.13
C VAL A 18 -21.58 -21.30 14.29
N VAL A 19 -21.50 -20.01 14.62
CA VAL A 19 -21.83 -18.95 13.70
C VAL A 19 -20.74 -19.06 12.65
N LEU A 20 -20.98 -19.95 11.69
CA LEU A 20 -20.49 -19.79 10.33
C LEU A 20 -20.96 -18.39 9.91
N ILE A 21 -20.12 -17.39 10.13
CA ILE A 21 -20.19 -16.12 9.43
C ILE A 21 -20.00 -16.53 7.96
N PRO A 22 -21.03 -16.53 7.12
CA PRO A 22 -20.86 -16.86 5.73
C PRO A 22 -20.19 -15.63 5.09
N GLY A 23 -18.91 -15.79 4.75
CA GLY A 23 -18.23 -14.92 3.81
C GLY A 23 -18.12 -13.45 4.24
N ALA A 24 -17.20 -13.17 5.16
CA ALA A 24 -16.34 -12.01 4.88
C ALA A 24 -15.63 -12.36 3.58
N ALA A 25 -16.20 -11.95 2.44
CA ALA A 25 -15.43 -11.87 1.21
C ALA A 25 -14.21 -11.03 1.59
N VAL A 26 -13.05 -11.68 1.66
CA VAL A 26 -11.77 -11.01 1.88
C VAL A 26 -11.68 -10.06 0.71
N TYR A 27 -12.00 -8.78 0.96
CA TYR A 27 -12.07 -7.79 -0.09
C TYR A 27 -10.64 -7.50 -0.50
N ALA A 28 -10.15 -8.23 -1.50
CA ALA A 28 -8.86 -7.98 -2.11
C ALA A 28 -8.97 -6.64 -2.83
N ALA A 29 -8.22 -5.64 -2.35
CA ALA A 29 -8.18 -4.35 -2.99
C ALA A 29 -7.56 -4.51 -4.39
N SER A 30 -8.21 -3.93 -5.38
CA SER A 30 -7.64 -3.78 -6.71
C SER A 30 -6.44 -2.83 -6.68
N GLU A 31 -5.56 -2.95 -7.68
CA GLU A 31 -4.44 -2.02 -7.85
C GLU A 31 -4.91 -0.56 -7.86
N ALA A 32 -6.00 -0.27 -8.59
CA ALA A 32 -6.57 1.08 -8.66
C ALA A 32 -7.01 1.60 -7.28
N GLU A 33 -7.58 0.74 -6.43
CA GLU A 33 -7.97 1.12 -5.06
C GLU A 33 -6.74 1.43 -4.20
N VAL A 34 -5.70 0.59 -4.25
CA VAL A 34 -4.44 0.82 -3.53
C VAL A 34 -3.80 2.15 -3.94
N LEU A 35 -3.67 2.39 -5.25
CA LEU A 35 -3.11 3.64 -5.78
C LEU A 35 -3.95 4.86 -5.39
N SER A 36 -5.28 4.75 -5.47
CA SER A 36 -6.19 5.84 -5.12
C SER A 36 -6.10 6.19 -3.62
N GLN A 37 -6.00 5.18 -2.75
CA GLN A 37 -5.90 5.36 -1.31
C GLN A 37 -4.55 5.96 -0.95
N ALA A 38 -3.46 5.48 -1.54
CA ALA A 38 -2.12 6.02 -1.32
C ALA A 38 -2.04 7.51 -1.73
N ARG A 39 -2.61 7.86 -2.90
CA ARG A 39 -2.75 9.26 -3.34
C ARG A 39 -3.54 10.09 -2.34
N ALA A 40 -4.72 9.64 -1.94
CA ALA A 40 -5.59 10.38 -1.03
C ALA A 40 -4.91 10.61 0.33
N SER A 41 -4.26 9.58 0.88
CA SER A 41 -3.50 9.70 2.13
C SER A 41 -2.38 10.73 2.01
N LEU A 42 -1.59 10.70 0.94
CA LEU A 42 -0.53 11.69 0.72
C LEU A 42 -1.09 13.12 0.58
N GLN A 43 -2.19 13.29 -0.17
CA GLN A 43 -2.85 14.58 -0.35
C GLN A 43 -3.48 15.12 0.94
N SER A 44 -3.90 14.23 1.86
CA SER A 44 -4.35 14.62 3.21
C SER A 44 -3.21 15.01 4.16
N GLY A 45 -1.95 14.95 3.70
CA GLY A 45 -0.77 15.35 4.48
C GLY A 45 -0.10 14.22 5.25
N ALA A 46 -0.41 12.95 4.96
CA ALA A 46 0.34 11.83 5.53
C ALA A 46 1.80 11.85 5.07
N GLY A 47 2.71 11.36 5.92
CA GLY A 47 4.11 11.16 5.56
C GLY A 47 4.26 10.05 4.50
N VAL A 48 5.30 10.14 3.66
CA VAL A 48 5.50 9.17 2.57
C VAL A 48 5.76 7.76 3.08
N GLY A 49 6.60 7.61 4.12
CA GLY A 49 6.91 6.31 4.72
C GLY A 49 5.66 5.51 5.12
N PRO A 50 4.77 6.04 5.98
CA PRO A 50 3.50 5.40 6.31
C PRO A 50 2.64 5.07 5.09
N VAL A 51 2.56 5.97 4.10
CA VAL A 51 1.78 5.72 2.88
C VAL A 51 2.36 4.55 2.07
N CYS A 52 3.68 4.45 1.93
CA CYS A 52 4.35 3.33 1.28
C CYS A 52 4.12 2.02 2.05
N MET A 53 4.23 2.04 3.38
CA MET A 53 3.97 0.88 4.25
C MET A 53 2.53 0.36 4.06
N ASP A 54 1.55 1.26 4.16
CA ASP A 54 0.13 0.91 4.01
C ASP A 54 -0.17 0.36 2.62
N ALA A 55 0.40 0.96 1.58
CA ALA A 55 0.21 0.51 0.20
C ALA A 55 0.80 -0.89 -0.03
N VAL A 56 2.03 -1.15 0.43
CA VAL A 56 2.67 -2.47 0.28
C VAL A 56 1.92 -3.53 1.07
N GLN A 57 1.46 -3.22 2.28
CA GLN A 57 0.63 -4.15 3.06
C GLN A 57 -0.70 -4.44 2.37
N ALA A 58 -1.35 -3.44 1.79
CA ALA A 58 -2.58 -3.61 1.03
C ALA A 58 -2.36 -4.46 -0.24
N MET A 59 -1.24 -4.29 -0.95
CA MET A 59 -0.87 -5.14 -2.08
C MET A 59 -0.75 -6.60 -1.66
N ARG A 60 -0.02 -6.88 -0.57
CA ARG A 60 0.17 -8.24 -0.06
C ARG A 60 -1.13 -8.88 0.40
N ALA A 61 -1.95 -8.15 1.15
CA ALA A 61 -3.26 -8.62 1.59
C ALA A 61 -4.19 -8.96 0.41
N SER A 62 -3.96 -8.33 -0.75
CA SER A 62 -4.78 -8.50 -1.96
C SER A 62 -4.14 -9.41 -3.00
N GLY A 63 -2.96 -9.99 -2.73
CA GLY A 63 -2.24 -10.85 -3.67
C GLY A 63 -1.70 -10.11 -4.91
N LEU A 64 -1.56 -8.78 -4.85
CA LEU A 64 -0.98 -7.99 -5.92
C LEU A 64 0.55 -8.14 -5.93
N SER A 65 1.14 -8.14 -7.13
CA SER A 65 2.59 -8.16 -7.30
C SER A 65 3.21 -6.84 -6.84
N VAL A 66 4.13 -6.90 -5.89
CA VAL A 66 4.87 -5.72 -5.43
C VAL A 66 5.74 -5.16 -6.55
N GLU A 67 6.40 -6.03 -7.34
CA GLU A 67 7.15 -5.67 -8.54
C GLU A 67 6.27 -4.97 -9.60
N GLY A 68 5.10 -5.55 -9.88
CA GLY A 68 4.18 -5.05 -10.92
C GLY A 68 3.53 -3.71 -10.59
N THR A 69 3.36 -3.40 -9.31
CA THR A 69 2.63 -2.21 -8.86
C THR A 69 3.55 -1.08 -8.35
N SER A 70 4.81 -1.35 -8.01
CA SER A 70 5.71 -0.35 -7.41
C SER A 70 5.94 0.87 -8.31
N GLY A 71 6.11 0.68 -9.62
CA GLY A 71 6.26 1.78 -10.58
C GLY A 71 5.04 2.71 -10.62
N ALA A 72 3.84 2.13 -10.73
CA ALA A 72 2.59 2.88 -10.73
C ALA A 72 2.34 3.61 -9.40
N LEU A 73 2.69 2.98 -8.27
CA LEU A 73 2.63 3.60 -6.95
C LEU A 73 3.57 4.79 -6.85
N ALA A 74 4.84 4.63 -7.23
CA ALA A 74 5.83 5.69 -7.14
C ALA A 74 5.46 6.89 -8.04
N GLU A 75 5.02 6.62 -9.28
CA GLU A 75 4.53 7.64 -10.20
C GLU A 75 3.33 8.40 -9.62
N THR A 76 2.37 7.67 -9.03
CA THR A 76 1.16 8.22 -8.42
C THR A 76 1.49 9.13 -7.23
N LEU A 77 2.37 8.68 -6.34
CA LEU A 77 2.77 9.45 -5.16
C LEU A 77 3.55 10.71 -5.53
N LEU A 78 4.49 10.61 -6.47
CA LEU A 78 5.29 11.76 -6.89
C LEU A 78 4.39 12.83 -7.53
N ARG A 79 3.50 12.43 -8.44
CA ARG A 79 2.54 13.35 -9.06
C ARG A 79 1.64 13.99 -8.01
N ALA A 80 1.08 13.20 -7.10
CA ALA A 80 0.18 13.69 -6.06
C ALA A 80 0.87 14.69 -5.11
N GLY A 81 2.11 14.45 -4.71
CA GLY A 81 2.81 15.37 -3.83
C GLY A 81 3.27 16.66 -4.55
N ILE A 82 3.63 16.60 -5.83
CA ILE A 82 3.90 17.80 -6.65
C ILE A 82 2.64 18.65 -6.80
N GLU A 83 1.49 18.04 -7.08
CA GLU A 83 0.19 18.73 -7.14
C GLU A 83 -0.16 19.42 -5.81
N SER A 84 0.27 18.84 -4.69
CA SER A 84 0.14 19.43 -3.35
C SER A 84 1.22 20.48 -3.02
N GLY A 85 2.06 20.86 -3.98
CA GLY A 85 3.09 21.91 -3.83
C GLY A 85 4.37 21.47 -3.11
N ARG A 86 4.62 20.16 -2.96
CA ARG A 86 5.88 19.65 -2.38
C ARG A 86 7.02 19.71 -3.39
N ASP A 87 8.25 19.85 -2.89
CA ASP A 87 9.46 19.77 -3.72
C ASP A 87 9.58 18.39 -4.36
N GLY A 88 9.55 18.32 -5.69
CA GLY A 88 9.48 17.07 -6.43
C GLY A 88 10.74 16.21 -6.31
N VAL A 89 11.93 16.83 -6.22
CA VAL A 89 13.21 16.10 -6.10
C VAL A 89 13.32 15.46 -4.72
N ALA A 90 13.10 16.23 -3.65
CA ALA A 90 13.13 15.73 -2.28
C ALA A 90 12.02 14.69 -2.05
N LEU A 91 10.83 14.91 -2.58
CA LEU A 91 9.72 13.96 -2.51
C LEU A 91 10.05 12.65 -3.24
N GLY A 92 10.62 12.71 -4.44
CA GLY A 92 10.99 11.51 -5.20
C GLY A 92 11.99 10.64 -4.43
N ALA A 93 12.98 11.26 -3.77
CA ALA A 93 13.92 10.56 -2.92
C ALA A 93 13.26 9.96 -1.65
N GLU A 94 12.34 10.70 -1.03
CA GLU A 94 11.55 10.21 0.12
C GLU A 94 10.65 9.01 -0.26
N ILE A 95 10.11 9.00 -1.49
CA ILE A 95 9.32 7.86 -2.00
C ILE A 95 10.19 6.64 -2.24
N ALA A 96 11.37 6.79 -2.86
CA ALA A 96 12.28 5.67 -3.07
C ALA A 96 12.72 5.04 -1.74
N GLU A 97 13.08 5.88 -0.76
CA GLU A 97 13.40 5.46 0.61
C GLU A 97 12.22 4.74 1.27
N GLY A 98 11.02 5.33 1.22
CA GLY A 98 9.80 4.78 1.81
C GLY A 98 9.38 3.45 1.21
N LEU A 99 9.51 3.30 -0.11
CA LEU A 99 9.24 2.04 -0.81
C LEU A 99 10.21 0.95 -0.39
N LEU A 100 11.52 1.24 -0.37
CA LEU A 100 12.52 0.27 0.05
C LEU A 100 12.29 -0.17 1.49
N ALA A 101 12.09 0.78 2.40
CA ALA A 101 11.78 0.48 3.79
C ALA A 101 10.51 -0.39 3.92
N ALA A 102 9.47 -0.10 3.11
CA ALA A 102 8.24 -0.88 3.10
C ALA A 102 8.43 -2.31 2.57
N PHE A 103 9.23 -2.52 1.54
CA PHE A 103 9.54 -3.86 1.03
C PHE A 103 10.32 -4.68 2.05
N LEU A 104 11.32 -4.06 2.70
CA LEU A 104 12.11 -4.72 3.75
C LEU A 104 11.26 -5.07 4.97
N ALA A 105 10.42 -4.15 5.43
CA ALA A 105 9.51 -4.38 6.56
C ALA A 105 8.43 -5.43 6.25
N ALA A 106 8.09 -5.60 4.97
CA ALA A 106 7.20 -6.64 4.50
C ALA A 106 7.93 -7.98 4.23
N GLU A 107 9.22 -8.10 4.52
CA GLU A 107 10.02 -9.31 4.30
C GLU A 107 9.94 -9.81 2.84
N VAL A 108 9.89 -8.88 1.89
CA VAL A 108 9.94 -9.21 0.45
C VAL A 108 11.32 -9.84 0.16
N PRO A 109 11.39 -10.93 -0.63
CA PRO A 109 12.65 -11.56 -1.00
C PRO A 109 13.62 -10.57 -1.66
N PRO A 110 14.94 -10.62 -1.38
CA PRO A 110 15.90 -9.63 -1.89
C PRO A 110 15.87 -9.43 -3.41
N GLU A 111 15.70 -10.51 -4.18
CA GLU A 111 15.59 -10.45 -5.64
C GLU A 111 14.32 -9.76 -6.12
N GLU A 112 13.22 -9.87 -5.37
CA GLU A 112 11.96 -9.17 -5.66
C GLU A 112 12.06 -7.71 -5.22
N VAL A 113 12.74 -7.40 -4.10
CA VAL A 113 13.03 -6.03 -3.67
C VAL A 113 13.75 -5.26 -4.78
N LEU A 114 14.79 -5.85 -5.40
CA LEU A 114 15.55 -5.17 -6.45
C LEU A 114 14.71 -4.89 -7.70
N ARG A 115 13.88 -5.85 -8.14
CA ARG A 115 12.99 -5.63 -9.28
C ARG A 115 11.90 -4.60 -8.97
N ALA A 116 11.30 -4.67 -7.78
CA ALA A 116 10.32 -3.70 -7.32
C ALA A 116 10.93 -2.30 -7.20
N MET A 117 12.17 -2.18 -6.70
CA MET A 117 12.90 -0.92 -6.65
C MET A 117 13.23 -0.39 -8.04
N SER A 118 13.66 -1.24 -8.97
CA SER A 118 13.88 -0.86 -10.37
C SER A 118 12.61 -0.27 -10.99
N SER A 119 11.49 -0.99 -10.88
CA SER A 119 10.17 -0.54 -11.35
C SER A 119 9.74 0.78 -10.68
N GLY A 120 9.92 0.89 -9.36
CA GLY A 120 9.64 2.11 -8.59
C GLY A 120 10.44 3.32 -9.08
N ILE A 121 11.76 3.16 -9.28
CA ILE A 121 12.64 4.22 -9.77
C ILE A 121 12.27 4.64 -11.20
N LEU A 122 11.91 3.70 -12.07
CA LEU A 122 11.42 4.03 -13.42
C LEU A 122 10.11 4.81 -13.37
N GLY A 123 9.19 4.47 -12.46
CA GLY A 123 7.98 5.25 -12.20
C GLY A 123 8.27 6.67 -11.74
N LEU A 124 9.21 6.84 -10.80
CA LEU A 124 9.67 8.17 -10.33
C LEU A 124 10.28 8.98 -11.47
N ARG A 125 11.17 8.37 -12.24
CA ARG A 125 11.82 8.98 -13.40
C ARG A 125 10.80 9.48 -14.42
N ALA A 126 9.81 8.64 -14.76
CA ALA A 126 8.76 8.98 -15.71
C ALA A 126 7.88 10.15 -15.21
N ALA A 127 7.44 10.11 -13.94
CA ALA A 127 6.70 11.23 -13.34
C ALA A 127 7.53 12.52 -13.29
N ALA A 128 8.80 12.43 -12.88
CA ALA A 128 9.72 13.55 -12.81
C ALA A 128 9.96 14.18 -14.18
N ALA A 129 10.12 13.37 -15.23
CA ALA A 129 10.33 13.84 -16.59
C ALA A 129 9.10 14.61 -17.11
N ARG A 130 7.90 14.10 -16.84
CA ARG A 130 6.65 14.79 -17.20
C ARG A 130 6.43 16.08 -16.41
N ALA A 131 6.92 16.14 -15.18
CA ALA A 131 6.87 17.33 -14.34
C ALA A 131 8.01 18.32 -14.64
N GLY A 132 8.93 18.01 -15.57
CA GLY A 132 10.06 18.87 -15.91
C GLY A 132 11.11 18.99 -14.80
N LEU A 133 11.21 17.99 -13.92
CA LEU A 133 12.22 17.96 -12.85
C LEU A 133 13.61 17.59 -13.38
N ASP A 134 14.63 18.09 -12.69
CA ASP A 134 16.02 17.71 -12.94
C ASP A 134 16.26 16.24 -12.57
N GLN A 135 16.49 15.42 -13.58
CA GLN A 135 16.72 13.98 -13.45
C GLN A 135 18.02 13.65 -12.72
N ALA A 136 19.07 14.45 -12.91
CA ALA A 136 20.35 14.24 -12.26
C ALA A 136 20.24 14.58 -10.76
N ALA A 137 19.54 15.66 -10.43
CA ALA A 137 19.26 16.02 -9.03
C ALA A 137 18.40 14.96 -8.34
N LEU A 138 17.38 14.43 -9.02
CA LEU A 138 16.54 13.35 -8.50
C LEU A 138 17.34 12.08 -8.25
N GLN A 139 18.17 11.65 -9.21
CA GLN A 139 19.03 10.48 -9.06
C GLN A 139 19.94 10.62 -7.83
N ALA A 140 20.67 11.74 -7.74
CA ALA A 140 21.59 11.98 -6.62
C ALA A 140 20.87 12.00 -5.26
N ALA A 141 19.66 12.57 -5.20
CA ALA A 141 18.85 12.59 -3.98
C ALA A 141 18.40 11.17 -3.57
N ILE A 142 17.99 10.34 -4.53
CA ILE A 142 17.63 8.94 -4.28
C ILE A 142 18.83 8.16 -3.74
N GLU A 143 19.99 8.26 -4.40
CA GLU A 143 21.23 7.58 -3.98
C GLU A 143 21.60 7.95 -2.54
N GLN A 144 21.58 9.25 -2.21
CA GLN A 144 21.90 9.74 -0.88
C GLN A 144 20.97 9.18 0.19
N ARG A 145 19.66 9.12 -0.07
CA ARG A 145 18.66 8.65 0.89
C ARG A 145 18.71 7.14 1.10
N VAL A 146 18.80 6.38 0.01
CA VAL A 146 18.87 4.91 0.07
C VAL A 146 20.14 4.45 0.79
N ALA A 147 21.27 5.13 0.58
CA ALA A 147 22.52 4.82 1.28
C ALA A 147 22.43 5.01 2.80
N GLY A 148 21.48 5.83 3.30
CA GLY A 148 21.29 6.09 4.73
C GLY A 148 20.53 5.02 5.51
N LEU A 149 19.98 3.99 4.84
CA LEU A 149 19.05 3.04 5.45
C LEU A 149 19.71 1.89 6.26
N GLY A 150 21.03 1.83 6.33
CA GLY A 150 21.73 0.79 7.11
C GLY A 150 21.48 -0.63 6.58
N LEU A 151 21.51 -0.80 5.25
CA LEU A 151 21.28 -2.06 4.56
C LEU A 151 22.45 -3.03 4.75
N SER A 152 22.25 -4.32 4.43
CA SER A 152 23.38 -5.25 4.29
C SER A 152 24.31 -4.81 3.16
N ASP A 153 25.61 -5.06 3.29
CA ASP A 153 26.62 -4.65 2.31
C ASP A 153 26.29 -5.13 0.88
N GLU A 154 25.79 -6.37 0.77
CA GLU A 154 25.42 -6.96 -0.51
C GLU A 154 24.23 -6.23 -1.16
N LEU A 155 23.15 -5.98 -0.41
CA LEU A 155 21.98 -5.28 -0.93
C LEU A 155 22.30 -3.81 -1.25
N ALA A 156 23.11 -3.16 -0.40
CA ALA A 156 23.58 -1.80 -0.62
C ALA A 156 24.38 -1.68 -1.92
N ALA A 157 25.31 -2.62 -2.18
CA ALA A 157 26.08 -2.65 -3.41
C ALA A 157 25.21 -2.86 -4.66
N GLN A 158 24.22 -3.75 -4.57
CA GLN A 158 23.28 -4.00 -5.67
C GLN A 158 22.40 -2.78 -5.96
N LEU A 159 21.89 -2.09 -4.93
CA LEU A 159 21.11 -0.87 -5.11
C LEU A 159 21.95 0.30 -5.64
N ALA A 160 23.19 0.44 -5.18
CA ALA A 160 24.13 1.46 -5.66
C ALA A 160 24.47 1.30 -7.16
N ALA A 161 24.44 0.07 -7.69
CA ALA A 161 24.57 -0.18 -9.12
C ALA A 161 23.24 0.03 -9.88
N LEU A 162 22.12 -0.33 -9.25
CA LEU A 162 20.79 -0.32 -9.85
C LEU A 162 20.25 1.10 -10.11
N ILE A 163 20.40 2.00 -9.14
CA ILE A 163 19.88 3.37 -9.24
C ILE A 163 20.45 4.10 -10.46
N PRO A 164 21.78 4.24 -10.66
CA PRO A 164 22.32 4.91 -11.84
C PRO A 164 21.95 4.18 -13.14
N ALA A 165 21.88 2.84 -13.13
CA ALA A 165 21.46 2.07 -14.30
C ALA A 165 20.02 2.40 -14.73
N ALA A 166 19.10 2.60 -13.77
CA ALA A 166 17.72 2.99 -14.05
C ALA A 166 17.58 4.41 -14.65
N PHE A 167 18.58 5.27 -14.47
CA PHE A 167 18.65 6.62 -15.06
C PHE A 167 19.44 6.68 -16.37
N ALA A 168 20.14 5.61 -16.75
CA ALA A 168 20.85 5.54 -18.03
C ALA A 168 19.91 5.79 -19.22
N ALA A 169 20.44 6.42 -20.28
CA ALA A 169 19.67 6.84 -21.45
C ALA A 169 19.00 5.66 -22.19
N GLU A 170 19.67 4.50 -22.24
CA GLU A 170 19.17 3.29 -22.93
C GLU A 170 17.90 2.70 -22.28
N VAL A 171 17.73 2.90 -20.96
CA VAL A 171 16.53 2.46 -20.23
C VAL A 171 15.40 3.50 -20.34
N ALA A 172 15.72 4.76 -20.68
CA ALA A 172 14.74 5.84 -20.83
C ALA A 172 13.74 5.59 -21.94
N GLU A 173 14.23 5.04 -23.06
CA GLU A 173 13.48 4.91 -24.31
C GLU A 173 12.52 3.72 -24.29
N THR A 174 12.65 2.81 -23.31
CA THR A 174 11.90 1.54 -23.27
C THR A 174 10.79 1.50 -22.22
N TYR A 175 10.80 2.41 -21.23
CA TYR A 175 9.72 2.46 -20.24
C TYR A 175 8.47 3.15 -20.82
N THR A 176 7.46 2.35 -21.14
CA THR A 176 6.11 2.85 -21.45
C THR A 176 5.28 2.75 -20.18
N ALA A 177 4.95 3.89 -19.58
CA ALA A 177 4.11 3.88 -18.37
C ALA A 177 2.76 3.21 -18.66
N PRO A 178 2.22 2.42 -17.72
CA PRO A 178 0.87 1.90 -17.84
C PRO A 178 -0.13 3.08 -17.91
N PRO A 179 -1.23 2.95 -18.66
CA PRO A 179 -2.25 4.00 -18.74
C PRO A 179 -2.76 4.33 -17.34
N THR A 180 -2.91 5.63 -17.06
CA THR A 180 -3.42 6.12 -15.76
C THR A 180 -4.72 5.39 -15.42
N ALA A 181 -4.75 4.65 -14.31
CA ALA A 181 -5.94 3.94 -13.89
C ALA A 181 -7.11 4.93 -13.72
N PRO A 182 -8.30 4.62 -14.28
CA PRO A 182 -9.50 5.44 -14.04
C PRO A 182 -9.82 5.45 -12.55
N ALA A 183 -10.42 6.54 -12.07
CA ALA A 183 -10.86 6.65 -10.68
C ALA A 183 -11.71 5.43 -10.31
N ALA A 184 -11.34 4.76 -9.21
CA ALA A 184 -12.09 3.63 -8.70
C ALA A 184 -13.57 4.05 -8.48
N PRO A 185 -14.55 3.21 -8.84
CA PRO A 185 -15.93 3.51 -8.53
C PRO A 185 -16.08 3.73 -7.03
N ALA A 186 -16.85 4.74 -6.64
CA ALA A 186 -17.12 5.04 -5.24
C ALA A 186 -17.59 3.77 -4.53
N ARG A 187 -17.03 3.48 -3.34
CA ARG A 187 -17.52 2.38 -2.51
C ARG A 187 -19.04 2.49 -2.40
N PRO A 188 -19.80 1.40 -2.61
CA PRO A 188 -21.23 1.43 -2.36
C PRO A 188 -21.46 1.92 -0.93
N PRO A 189 -22.45 2.79 -0.68
CA PRO A 189 -22.73 3.27 0.66
C PRO A 189 -22.90 2.07 1.56
N THR A 190 -22.06 1.97 2.59
CA THR A 190 -22.25 1.04 3.68
C THR A 190 -23.68 1.25 4.16
N GLN A 191 -24.55 0.26 3.99
CA GLN A 191 -25.80 0.23 4.73
C GLN A 191 -25.38 0.27 6.19
N VAL A 192 -25.55 1.43 6.81
CA VAL A 192 -25.66 1.53 8.25
C VAL A 192 -26.83 0.61 8.55
N SER A 193 -26.53 -0.58 9.08
CA SER A 193 -27.56 -1.45 9.62
C SER A 193 -28.25 -0.64 10.69
N ASP A 194 -29.43 -0.13 10.38
CA ASP A 194 -30.27 0.52 11.36
C ASP A 194 -30.37 -0.41 12.55
N PHE A 195 -29.97 0.15 13.67
CA PHE A 195 -30.01 -0.43 14.99
C PHE A 195 -31.29 -1.24 15.17
N TYR A 196 -31.14 -2.45 15.69
CA TYR A 196 -32.20 -3.10 16.44
C TYR A 196 -32.71 -2.11 17.49
N ASP A 197 -33.94 -1.60 17.31
CA ASP A 197 -34.65 -0.81 18.29
C ASP A 197 -35.44 -1.76 19.21
N PRO A 198 -34.99 -2.01 20.46
CA PRO A 198 -35.70 -2.88 21.39
C PRO A 198 -37.02 -2.31 21.91
N THR A 199 -37.46 -1.11 21.48
CA THR A 199 -38.68 -0.48 21.98
C THR A 199 -39.95 -0.82 21.19
N VAL A 200 -39.84 -1.52 20.06
CA VAL A 200 -41.01 -1.95 19.28
C VAL A 200 -41.63 -3.20 19.92
N SER A 201 -42.58 -3.00 20.84
CA SER A 201 -43.43 -4.09 21.34
C SER A 201 -44.36 -4.58 20.22
N PRO A 202 -44.42 -5.88 19.91
CA PRO A 202 -45.46 -6.41 19.04
C PRO A 202 -46.78 -6.40 19.83
N SER A 203 -47.71 -5.57 19.41
CA SER A 203 -49.11 -5.70 19.78
C SER A 203 -49.79 -6.62 18.78
N GLN A 204 -49.85 -7.92 19.10
CA GLN A 204 -50.97 -8.84 18.84
C GLN A 204 -50.90 -10.03 19.79
#